data_AF-A0A248JX15-F1
#
_entry.id   AF-A0A248JX15-F1
#
_cell.length_a   1.000
_cell.length_b   1.000
_cell.length_c   1.000
_cell.angle_alpha   90.00
_cell.angle_beta   90.00
_cell.angle_gamma   90.00
#
_symmetry.space_group_name_H-M   'P 1'
#
loop_
_entity.id
_entity.type
_entity.pdbx_description
1 polymer ?
#
loop_
_entity_poly.entity_id
_entity_poly.type
_entity_poly.pdbx_seq_one_letter_code
_entity_poly.pdbx_strand_id
1 'polypeptide(L)' 'MNKNRIEGNAKIAGGAVKEAAGKVIGDDQMAAEGKAKKVEGHAQNAAGKIQEAGKALKDTAKKALD' A
#
# COMPACT_ATOMS: atom_id res chain seq x y z
N MET A 1 4.04 12.02 -10.64
CA MET A 1 3.66 10.62 -10.34
C MET A 1 3.70 10.43 -8.83
N ASN A 2 2.61 9.95 -8.25
CA ASN A 2 2.36 9.99 -6.81
C ASN A 2 3.21 8.90 -6.11
N LYS A 3 4.16 9.30 -5.25
CA LYS A 3 5.08 8.39 -4.53
C LYS A 3 4.35 7.28 -3.77
N ASN A 4 3.18 7.59 -3.20
CA ASN A 4 2.30 6.62 -2.51
C ASN A 4 1.87 5.42 -3.36
N ARG A 5 1.60 5.62 -4.66
CA ARG A 5 1.23 4.51 -5.56
C ARG A 5 2.42 3.62 -5.90
N ILE A 6 3.61 4.21 -6.01
CA ILE A 6 4.83 3.48 -6.32
C ILE A 6 5.26 2.63 -5.11
N GLU A 7 5.22 3.20 -3.90
CA GLU A 7 5.53 2.47 -2.66
C GLU A 7 4.52 1.36 -2.37
N GLY A 8 3.22 1.61 -2.58
CA GLY A 8 2.18 0.58 -2.43
C GLY A 8 2.38 -0.58 -3.41
N ASN A 9 2.66 -0.28 -4.67
CA ASN A 9 2.93 -1.30 -5.68
C ASN A 9 4.23 -2.07 -5.40
N ALA A 10 5.27 -1.39 -4.90
CA ALA A 10 6.53 -2.03 -4.51
C ALA A 10 6.34 -3.00 -3.34
N LYS A 11 5.53 -2.65 -2.34
CA LYS A 11 5.17 -3.57 -1.24
C LYS A 11 4.39 -4.79 -1.72
N ILE A 12 3.43 -4.59 -2.64
CA ILE A 12 2.65 -5.69 -3.22
C ILE A 12 3.55 -6.62 -4.03
N ALA A 13 4.42 -6.07 -4.87
CA ALA A 13 5.36 -6.84 -5.70
C ALA A 13 6.39 -7.58 -4.83
N GLY A 14 7.03 -6.90 -3.88
CA GLY A 14 7.96 -7.52 -2.94
C GLY A 14 7.31 -8.58 -2.06
N GLY A 15 6.05 -8.36 -1.65
CA GLY A 15 5.25 -9.35 -0.93
C GLY A 15 4.96 -10.58 -1.77
N ALA A 16 4.59 -10.42 -3.04
CA ALA A 16 4.38 -11.53 -3.98
C ALA A 16 5.65 -12.35 -4.21
N VAL A 17 6.80 -11.69 -4.34
CA VAL A 17 8.10 -12.36 -4.50
C VAL A 17 8.47 -13.13 -3.23
N LYS A 18 8.31 -12.54 -2.04
CA LYS A 18 8.52 -13.26 -0.76
C LYS A 18 7.57 -14.44 -0.60
N GLU A 19 6.31 -14.29 -0.98
CA GLU A 19 5.32 -15.37 -0.96
C GLU A 19 5.74 -16.55 -1.85
N ALA A 20 6.09 -16.25 -3.09
CA ALA A 20 6.47 -17.24 -4.09
C ALA A 20 7.78 -17.93 -3.70
N ALA A 21 8.79 -17.15 -3.33
CA ALA A 21 10.05 -17.69 -2.89
C ALA A 21 9.87 -18.54 -1.63
N GLY A 22 9.13 -18.08 -0.62
CA GLY A 22 8.87 -18.83 0.62
C GLY A 22 8.23 -20.18 0.36
N LYS A 23 7.22 -20.23 -0.52
CA LYS A 23 6.62 -21.52 -0.94
C LYS A 23 7.58 -22.43 -1.69
N VAL A 24 8.50 -21.87 -2.49
CA VAL A 24 9.45 -22.65 -3.29
C VAL A 24 10.55 -23.26 -2.41
N ILE A 25 11.06 -22.51 -1.43
CA ILE A 25 12.09 -23.01 -0.49
C ILE A 25 11.51 -23.66 0.77
N GLY A 26 10.19 -23.74 0.92
CA GLY A 26 9.52 -24.35 2.07
C GLY A 26 9.55 -23.51 3.35
N ASP A 27 9.72 -22.19 3.22
CA ASP A 27 9.76 -21.24 4.33
C ASP A 27 8.38 -20.57 4.51
N ASP A 28 7.57 -21.15 5.40
CA ASP A 28 6.23 -20.67 5.74
C ASP A 28 6.24 -19.26 6.35
N GLN A 29 7.28 -18.91 7.11
CA GLN A 29 7.42 -17.56 7.66
C GLN A 29 7.56 -16.51 6.56
N MET A 30 8.41 -16.77 5.57
CA MET A 30 8.61 -15.86 4.44
C MET A 30 7.36 -15.78 3.57
N ALA A 31 6.63 -16.89 3.41
CA ALA A 31 5.35 -16.89 2.73
C ALA A 31 4.28 -16.05 3.47
N ALA A 32 4.20 -16.19 4.79
CA ALA A 32 3.31 -15.42 5.64
C ALA A 32 3.66 -13.91 5.63
N GLU A 33 4.94 -13.56 5.72
CA GLU A 33 5.42 -12.18 5.57
C GLU A 33 5.01 -11.58 4.21
N GLY A 34 5.13 -12.36 3.13
CA GLY A 34 4.73 -11.94 1.79
C GLY A 34 3.24 -11.59 1.70
N LYS A 35 2.39 -12.45 2.26
CA LYS A 35 0.94 -12.20 2.36
C LYS A 35 0.62 -10.97 3.20
N ALA A 36 1.25 -10.84 4.37
CA ALA A 36 1.05 -9.70 5.26
C ALA A 36 1.37 -8.38 4.56
N LYS A 37 2.52 -8.30 3.86
CA LYS A 37 2.91 -7.11 3.09
C LYS A 37 1.96 -6.77 1.95
N LYS A 38 1.38 -7.77 1.29
CA LYS A 38 0.32 -7.56 0.28
C LYS A 38 -0.92 -6.93 0.89
N VAL A 39 -1.38 -7.46 2.02
CA VAL A 39 -2.57 -6.96 2.73
C VAL A 39 -2.32 -5.54 3.23
N GLU A 40 -1.18 -5.28 3.85
CA GLU A 40 -0.76 -3.93 4.24
C GLU A 40 -0.70 -2.98 3.04
N GLY A 41 -0.10 -3.40 1.93
CA GLY A 41 -0.02 -2.58 0.71
C GLY A 41 -1.40 -2.19 0.18
N HIS A 42 -2.35 -3.13 0.15
CA HIS A 42 -3.74 -2.85 -0.22
C HIS A 42 -4.43 -1.90 0.76
N ALA A 43 -4.31 -2.16 2.07
CA ALA A 43 -4.88 -1.32 3.11
C ALA A 43 -4.32 0.10 3.06
N GLN A 44 -3.01 0.26 2.87
CA GLN A 44 -2.33 1.55 2.77
C GLN A 44 -2.74 2.31 1.51
N ASN A 45 -2.97 1.63 0.39
CA ASN A 45 -3.45 2.24 -0.85
C ASN A 45 -4.91 2.73 -0.71
N ALA A 46 -5.75 1.98 0.01
CA ALA A 46 -7.12 2.38 0.33
C ALA A 46 -7.15 3.57 1.30
N ALA A 47 -6.39 3.49 2.40
CA ALA A 47 -6.27 4.56 3.39
C ALA A 47 -5.68 5.84 2.77
N GLY A 48 -4.67 5.71 1.91
CA GLY A 48 -4.06 6.83 1.18
C GLY A 48 -5.07 7.56 0.29
N LYS A 49 -5.93 6.83 -0.43
CA LYS A 49 -7.01 7.43 -1.24
C LYS A 49 -8.01 8.22 -0.40
N ILE A 50 -8.41 7.68 0.75
CA ILE A 50 -9.36 8.34 1.67
C ILE A 50 -8.73 9.60 2.28
N GLN A 51 -7.47 9.51 2.73
CA GLN A 51 -6.74 10.68 3.23
C GLN A 51 -6.54 11.73 2.14
N GLU A 52 -6.16 11.35 0.92
CA GLU A 52 -6.02 12.29 -0.20
C GLU A 52 -7.35 12.98 -0.51
N ALA A 53 -8.47 12.25 -0.54
CA ALA A 53 -9.79 12.83 -0.75
C ALA A 53 -10.19 13.80 0.37
N GLY A 54 -9.98 13.43 1.64
CA GLY A 54 -10.23 14.30 2.78
C GLY A 54 -9.33 15.54 2.79
N LYS A 55 -8.05 15.40 2.40
CA LYS A 55 -7.13 16.52 2.26
C LYS A 55 -7.55 17.45 1.13
N ALA A 56 -7.90 16.91 -0.04
CA ALA A 56 -8.37 17.68 -1.18
C ALA A 56 -9.65 18.47 -0.84
N LEU A 57 -10.59 17.84 -0.11
CA LEU A 57 -11.79 18.52 0.37
C LEU A 57 -11.45 19.65 1.35
N LYS A 58 -10.55 19.40 2.30
CA LYS A 58 -10.10 20.39 3.29
C LYS A 58 -9.37 21.57 2.63
N ASP A 59 -8.51 21.30 1.66
CA ASP A 59 -7.76 22.31 0.90
C ASP A 59 -8.72 23.18 0.07
N THR A 60 -9.69 22.55 -0.59
CA THR A 60 -10.72 23.24 -1.37
C THR A 60 -11.60 24.12 -0.49
N ALA A 61 -12.05 23.60 0.66
CA ALA A 61 -12.85 24.36 1.62
C ALA A 61 -12.06 25.54 2.21
N LYS A 62 -10.77 25.33 2.54
CA LYS A 62 -9.91 26.40 3.03
C LYS A 62 -9.72 27.50 1.98
N LYS A 63 -9.54 27.13 0.71
CA LYS A 63 -9.36 28.06 -0.40
C LYS A 63 -10.63 28.83 -0.79
N ALA A 64 -11.81 28.34 -0.40
CA ALA A 64 -13.09 29.01 -0.62
C ALA A 64 -13.50 29.93 0.54
N LEU A 65 -12.84 29.81 1.68
CA LEU A 65 -13.04 30.63 2.88
C LEU A 65 -12.02 31.77 3.04
N ASP A 66 -11.02 31.83 2.15
CA ASP A 66 -9.97 32.86 2.04
C ASP A 66 -10.26 33.74 0.82
#